data_AF-A0A9R1WF72-F1
#
_entry.id   AF-A0A9R1WF72-F1
#
_cell.length_a   1.000
_cell.length_b   1.000
_cell.length_c   1.000
_cell.angle_alpha   90.00
_cell.angle_beta   90.00
_cell.angle_gamma   90.00
#
_symmetry.space_group_name_H-M   'P 1'
#
loop_
_entity.id
_entity.type
_entity.pdbx_description
1 polymer ?
#
loop_
_entity_poly.entity_id
_entity_poly.type
_entity_poly.pdbx_seq_one_letter_code
_entity_poly.pdbx_strand_id
1 'polypeptide(L)'
;MDTTASLHFMNQEFAKLDQFDGLNYTRWAEKVKFMLHVLKLSFVLDPKLAPIPENPIPKEGESVDPAVIVELEKQRILRRESEELCVGHIKNSLSDRLYDLYSPVKDPKELWNALELKYKAHEEGTNKYLVSKYLEFQMVDDKSIMEQVHELQVMVNKLNALTISLPELFQVGAIIAKLPP
;
A
#
# COMPACT_ATOMS: atom_id res chain seq x y z
N MET A 1 -10.08 -29.45 -1.88
CA MET A 1 -8.72 -28.98 -1.54
C MET A 1 -8.64 -28.87 -0.03
N ASP A 2 -7.63 -29.49 0.56
CA ASP A 2 -7.43 -29.59 2.01
C ASP A 2 -7.15 -28.20 2.60
N THR A 3 -7.99 -27.75 3.53
CA THR A 3 -7.94 -26.42 4.16
C THR A 3 -6.59 -26.15 4.81
N THR A 4 -5.92 -27.21 5.28
CA THR A 4 -4.62 -27.16 5.94
C THR A 4 -3.48 -26.87 4.95
N ALA A 5 -3.56 -27.40 3.73
CA ALA A 5 -2.61 -27.12 2.66
C ALA A 5 -2.76 -25.68 2.14
N SER A 6 -4.00 -25.18 2.05
CA SER A 6 -4.26 -23.78 1.70
C SER A 6 -3.73 -22.81 2.76
N LEU A 7 -3.90 -23.11 4.06
CA LEU A 7 -3.35 -22.30 5.15
C LEU A 7 -1.81 -22.29 5.19
N HIS A 8 -1.18 -23.45 4.97
CA HIS A 8 0.27 -23.54 4.88
C HIS A 8 0.84 -22.78 3.68
N PHE A 9 0.20 -22.90 2.51
CA PHE A 9 0.57 -22.16 1.30
C PHE A 9 0.44 -20.64 1.51
N MET A 10 -0.66 -20.20 2.13
CA MET A 10 -0.88 -18.80 2.46
C MET A 10 0.20 -18.28 3.42
N ASN A 11 0.50 -18.99 4.52
CA ASN A 11 1.57 -18.62 5.46
C ASN A 11 2.96 -18.52 4.82
N GLN A 12 3.26 -19.37 3.83
CA GLN A 12 4.53 -19.36 3.12
C GLN A 12 4.64 -18.20 2.12
N GLU A 13 3.54 -17.78 1.50
CA GLU A 13 3.47 -16.56 0.67
C GLU A 13 3.50 -15.30 1.54
N PHE A 14 2.92 -15.34 2.75
CA PHE A 14 2.94 -14.24 3.72
C PHE A 14 4.34 -13.90 4.24
N ALA A 15 5.22 -14.90 4.39
CA ALA A 15 6.62 -14.68 4.76
C ALA A 15 7.43 -13.93 3.67
N LYS A 16 6.90 -13.78 2.45
CA LYS A 16 7.57 -13.14 1.31
C LYS A 16 7.05 -11.73 1.01
N LEU A 17 6.13 -11.21 1.81
CA LEU A 17 5.75 -9.79 1.71
C LEU A 17 6.92 -8.95 2.21
N ASP A 18 7.61 -8.28 1.28
CA ASP A 18 8.61 -7.28 1.62
C ASP A 18 7.98 -6.25 2.57
N GLN A 19 8.66 -5.98 3.69
CA GLN A 19 8.20 -4.95 4.63
C GLN A 19 8.18 -3.59 3.96
N PHE A 20 7.11 -2.84 4.18
CA PHE A 20 7.00 -1.48 3.69
C PHE A 20 7.86 -0.53 4.51
N ASP A 21 8.84 0.07 3.86
CA ASP A 21 9.77 1.04 4.44
C ASP A 21 9.38 2.50 4.13
N GLY A 22 8.40 2.70 3.26
CA GLY A 22 7.92 4.00 2.77
C GLY A 22 8.12 4.21 1.26
N LEU A 23 8.75 3.26 0.56
CA LEU A 23 8.97 3.32 -0.89
C LEU A 23 8.07 2.33 -1.63
N ASN A 24 7.81 2.58 -2.92
CA ASN A 24 7.05 1.68 -3.80
C ASN A 24 5.64 1.36 -3.25
N TYR A 25 4.95 2.38 -2.72
CA TYR A 25 3.64 2.26 -2.05
C TYR A 25 2.64 1.51 -2.91
N THR A 26 2.53 1.84 -4.19
CA THR A 26 1.54 1.22 -5.09
C THR A 26 1.70 -0.30 -5.13
N ARG A 27 2.94 -0.79 -5.28
CA ARG A 27 3.23 -2.23 -5.30
C ARG A 27 2.93 -2.89 -3.95
N TRP A 28 3.37 -2.28 -2.86
CA TRP A 28 3.09 -2.81 -1.52
C TRP A 28 1.58 -2.88 -1.26
N ALA A 29 0.85 -1.81 -1.58
CA ALA A 29 -0.58 -1.70 -1.35
C ALA A 29 -1.37 -2.75 -2.13
N GLU A 30 -0.98 -3.05 -3.38
CA GLU A 30 -1.58 -4.12 -4.18
C GLU A 30 -1.38 -5.50 -3.53
N LYS A 31 -0.16 -5.81 -3.08
CA LYS A 31 0.13 -7.09 -2.41
C LYS A 31 -0.68 -7.24 -1.11
N VAL A 32 -0.76 -6.19 -0.29
CA VAL A 32 -1.53 -6.22 0.97
C VAL A 32 -3.03 -6.32 0.70
N LYS A 33 -3.57 -5.58 -0.27
CA LYS A 33 -4.99 -5.70 -0.67
C LYS A 33 -5.33 -7.11 -1.14
N PHE A 34 -4.47 -7.73 -1.94
CA PHE A 34 -4.65 -9.11 -2.38
C PHE A 34 -4.64 -10.08 -1.19
N MET A 35 -3.71 -9.93 -0.26
CA MET A 35 -3.67 -10.71 0.98
C MET A 35 -4.97 -10.58 1.78
N LEU A 36 -5.43 -9.35 2.03
CA LEU A 36 -6.67 -9.11 2.77
C LEU A 36 -7.89 -9.70 2.05
N HIS A 37 -7.90 -9.72 0.72
CA HIS A 37 -8.96 -10.36 -0.06
C HIS A 37 -8.97 -11.89 0.15
N VAL A 38 -7.80 -12.52 0.08
CA VAL A 38 -7.65 -13.97 0.33
C VAL A 38 -8.07 -14.35 1.75
N LEU A 39 -7.75 -13.51 2.73
CA LEU A 39 -8.15 -13.67 4.14
C LEU A 39 -9.62 -13.31 4.41
N LYS A 40 -10.37 -12.87 3.40
CA LYS A 40 -11.76 -12.38 3.52
C LYS A 40 -11.91 -11.18 4.46
N LEU A 41 -10.87 -10.37 4.59
CA LEU A 41 -10.82 -9.14 5.39
C LEU A 41 -10.97 -7.86 4.56
N SER A 42 -10.86 -7.94 3.23
CA SER A 42 -10.86 -6.75 2.35
C SER A 42 -12.11 -5.86 2.48
N PHE A 43 -13.25 -6.44 2.83
CA PHE A 43 -14.51 -5.72 3.05
C PHE A 43 -14.40 -4.64 4.14
N VAL A 44 -13.49 -4.84 5.10
CA VAL A 44 -13.24 -3.90 6.19
C VAL A 44 -12.78 -2.53 5.70
N LEU A 45 -12.04 -2.51 4.58
CA LEU A 45 -11.53 -1.30 3.97
C LEU A 45 -12.52 -0.63 3.01
N ASP A 46 -13.69 -1.24 2.76
CA ASP A 46 -14.67 -0.68 1.84
C ASP A 46 -15.24 0.65 2.40
N PRO A 47 -15.07 1.78 1.69
CA PRO A 47 -15.61 3.08 2.12
C PRO A 47 -17.13 3.07 2.24
N LYS A 48 -17.84 2.19 1.52
CA LYS A 48 -19.30 2.07 1.52
C LYS A 48 -19.83 1.06 2.53
N LEU A 49 -18.96 0.50 3.37
CA LEU A 49 -19.40 -0.49 4.32
C LEU A 49 -20.41 0.08 5.32
N ALA A 50 -21.58 -0.55 5.39
CA ALA A 50 -22.66 -0.16 6.27
C ALA A 50 -22.28 -0.36 7.75
N PRO A 51 -22.73 0.53 8.65
CA PRO A 51 -22.65 0.29 10.08
C PRO A 51 -23.53 -0.92 10.45
N ILE A 52 -23.14 -1.64 11.50
CA ILE A 52 -23.98 -2.71 12.02
C ILE A 52 -25.22 -2.10 12.68
N PRO A 53 -26.43 -2.61 12.41
CA PRO A 53 -27.63 -2.11 13.04
C PRO A 53 -27.57 -2.14 14.57
N GLU A 54 -28.17 -1.12 15.20
CA GLU A 54 -28.45 -1.15 16.63
C GLU A 54 -29.50 -2.22 16.97
N ASN A 55 -29.60 -2.55 18.25
CA ASN A 55 -30.65 -3.48 18.69
C ASN A 55 -32.03 -2.87 18.38
N PRO A 56 -32.96 -3.64 17.80
CA PRO A 56 -34.30 -3.15 17.49
C PRO A 56 -35.03 -2.74 18.78
N ILE A 57 -35.74 -1.62 18.71
CA ILE A 57 -36.57 -1.13 19.81
C ILE A 57 -37.97 -1.73 19.62
N PRO A 58 -38.50 -2.49 20.61
CA PRO A 58 -39.84 -3.06 20.50
C PRO A 58 -40.89 -1.96 20.37
N LYS A 59 -41.86 -2.14 19.47
CA LYS A 59 -43.05 -1.28 19.41
C LYS A 59 -43.97 -1.60 20.59
N GLU A 60 -44.85 -0.66 20.94
CA GLU A 60 -45.80 -0.83 22.04
C GLU A 60 -46.67 -2.10 21.80
N GLY A 61 -46.54 -3.08 22.70
CA GLY A 61 -47.23 -4.37 22.60
C GLY A 61 -46.50 -5.47 21.81
N GLU A 62 -45.34 -5.19 21.20
CA GLU A 62 -44.52 -6.18 20.49
C GLU A 62 -43.29 -6.57 21.32
N SER A 63 -42.88 -7.84 21.26
CA SER A 63 -41.60 -8.31 21.82
C SER A 63 -40.58 -8.49 20.69
N VAL A 64 -39.35 -8.04 20.89
CA VAL A 64 -38.24 -8.34 19.97
C VAL A 64 -37.88 -9.82 20.06
N ASP A 65 -37.73 -10.48 18.91
CA ASP A 65 -37.22 -11.85 18.84
C ASP A 65 -35.78 -11.92 19.37
N PRO A 66 -35.50 -12.69 20.44
CA PRO A 66 -34.14 -12.87 20.97
C PRO A 66 -33.15 -13.39 19.92
N ALA A 67 -33.61 -14.16 18.92
CA ALA A 67 -32.75 -14.68 17.86
C ALA A 67 -32.14 -13.56 16.99
N VAL A 68 -32.89 -12.47 16.76
CA VAL A 68 -32.40 -11.30 16.03
C VAL A 68 -31.28 -10.60 16.80
N ILE A 69 -31.42 -10.46 18.12
CA ILE A 69 -30.40 -9.85 18.97
C ILE A 69 -29.12 -10.69 18.96
N VAL A 70 -29.25 -12.02 19.08
CA VAL A 70 -28.11 -12.95 19.05
C VAL A 70 -27.38 -12.88 17.72
N GLU A 71 -28.09 -12.80 16.60
CA GLU A 71 -27.48 -12.70 15.27
C GLU A 71 -26.75 -11.36 15.07
N LEU A 72 -27.34 -10.25 15.51
CA LEU A 72 -26.67 -8.94 15.50
C LEU A 72 -25.39 -8.96 16.33
N GLU A 73 -25.40 -9.59 17.50
CA GLU A 73 -24.21 -9.67 18.35
C GLU A 73 -23.09 -10.50 17.70
N LYS A 74 -23.43 -11.62 17.04
CA LYS A 74 -22.46 -12.39 16.25
C LYS A 74 -21.84 -11.55 15.13
N GLN A 75 -22.64 -10.76 14.43
CA GLN A 75 -22.14 -9.86 13.38
C GLN A 75 -21.19 -8.80 13.95
N ARG A 76 -21.50 -8.24 15.14
CA ARG A 76 -20.62 -7.28 15.83
C ARG A 76 -19.29 -7.90 16.25
N ILE A 77 -19.32 -9.10 16.80
CA ILE A 77 -18.10 -9.84 17.18
C ILE A 77 -17.26 -10.11 15.94
N LEU A 78 -17.84 -10.71 14.91
CA LEU A 78 -17.14 -11.01 13.65
C LEU A 78 -16.53 -9.75 13.03
N ARG A 79 -17.27 -8.63 13.07
CA ARG A 79 -16.80 -7.35 12.55
C ARG A 79 -15.59 -6.83 13.31
N ARG A 80 -15.67 -6.81 14.64
CA ARG A 80 -14.58 -6.35 15.51
C ARG A 80 -13.33 -7.21 15.32
N GLU A 81 -13.48 -8.52 15.30
CA GLU A 81 -12.37 -9.45 15.05
C GLU A 81 -11.75 -9.24 13.66
N SER A 82 -12.59 -9.03 12.63
CA SER A 82 -12.11 -8.74 11.27
C SER A 82 -11.36 -7.41 11.20
N GLU A 83 -11.84 -6.37 11.90
CA GLU A 83 -11.17 -5.07 11.98
C GLU A 83 -9.82 -5.16 12.69
N GLU A 84 -9.77 -5.84 13.84
CA GLU A 84 -8.54 -6.07 14.60
C GLU A 84 -7.51 -6.86 13.79
N LEU A 85 -7.92 -7.95 13.14
CA LEU A 85 -7.04 -8.75 12.27
C LEU A 85 -6.54 -7.95 11.08
N CYS A 86 -7.42 -7.17 10.42
CA CYS A 86 -7.04 -6.33 9.29
C CYS A 86 -5.95 -5.31 9.69
N VAL A 87 -6.11 -4.63 10.82
CA VAL A 87 -5.10 -3.72 11.37
C VAL A 87 -3.80 -4.47 11.67
N GLY A 88 -3.87 -5.64 12.29
CA GLY A 88 -2.71 -6.48 12.58
C GLY A 88 -1.93 -6.85 11.33
N HIS A 89 -2.62 -7.30 10.28
CA HIS A 89 -2.00 -7.65 9.00
C HIS A 89 -1.37 -6.46 8.29
N ILE A 90 -2.05 -5.30 8.25
CA ILE A 90 -1.50 -4.09 7.65
C ILE A 90 -0.23 -3.70 8.41
N LYS A 91 -0.27 -3.63 9.75
CA LYS A 91 0.89 -3.25 10.57
C LYS A 91 2.06 -4.22 10.43
N ASN A 92 1.81 -5.53 10.45
CA ASN A 92 2.86 -6.53 10.29
C ASN A 92 3.55 -6.49 8.91
N SER A 93 2.90 -5.87 7.91
CA SER A 93 3.52 -5.62 6.60
C SER A 93 4.37 -4.34 6.56
N LEU A 94 4.42 -3.57 7.64
CA LEU A 94 5.23 -2.36 7.77
C LEU A 94 6.62 -2.72 8.35
N SER A 95 7.62 -1.90 8.02
CA SER A 95 8.89 -1.87 8.76
C SER A 95 8.67 -1.45 10.22
N ASP A 96 9.55 -1.87 11.13
CA ASP A 96 9.44 -1.58 12.57
C ASP A 96 9.20 -0.09 12.86
N ARG A 97 9.94 0.80 12.17
CA ARG A 97 9.78 2.25 12.32
C ARG A 97 8.37 2.73 11.96
N LEU A 98 7.78 2.19 10.90
CA LEU A 98 6.42 2.54 10.48
C LEU A 98 5.37 1.86 11.36
N TYR A 99 5.63 0.63 11.81
CA TYR A 99 4.81 -0.05 12.79
C TYR A 99 4.63 0.82 14.04
N ASP A 100 5.73 1.28 14.62
CA ASP A 100 5.72 2.10 15.84
C ASP A 100 4.95 3.41 15.63
N LEU A 101 5.21 4.07 14.50
CA LEU A 101 4.54 5.32 14.12
C LEU A 101 3.02 5.18 14.03
N TYR A 102 2.53 4.06 13.48
CA TYR A 102 1.11 3.81 13.28
C TYR A 102 0.50 2.91 14.36
N SER A 103 1.27 2.50 15.37
CA SER A 103 0.82 1.64 16.48
C SER A 103 -0.44 2.15 17.21
N PRO A 104 -0.67 3.48 17.38
CA PRO A 104 -1.87 3.99 18.05
C PRO A 104 -3.14 3.86 17.22
N VAL A 105 -3.05 3.79 15.89
CA VAL A 105 -4.21 3.75 14.99
C VAL A 105 -4.89 2.37 15.10
N LYS A 106 -6.15 2.34 15.53
CA LYS A 106 -6.92 1.10 15.73
C LYS A 106 -8.00 0.89 14.68
N ASP A 107 -8.38 1.93 13.95
CA ASP A 107 -9.33 1.79 12.86
C ASP A 107 -8.59 1.40 11.55
N PRO A 108 -8.99 0.31 10.89
CA PRO A 108 -8.34 -0.17 9.67
C PRO A 108 -8.47 0.81 8.50
N LYS A 109 -9.59 1.54 8.38
CA LYS A 109 -9.80 2.52 7.30
C LYS A 109 -8.93 3.75 7.52
N GLU A 110 -8.89 4.26 8.75
CA GLU A 110 -8.02 5.36 9.15
C GLU A 110 -6.55 5.02 8.87
N LEU A 111 -6.10 3.82 9.27
CA LEU A 111 -4.75 3.35 9.01
C LEU A 111 -4.46 3.29 7.51
N TRP A 112 -5.34 2.64 6.74
CA TRP A 112 -5.17 2.52 5.29
C TRP A 112 -5.13 3.88 4.59
N ASN A 113 -6.05 4.77 4.92
CA ASN A 113 -6.14 6.11 4.35
C ASN A 113 -4.93 6.98 4.71
N ALA A 114 -4.44 6.88 5.95
CA ALA A 114 -3.25 7.62 6.39
C ALA A 114 -1.98 7.16 5.64
N LEU A 115 -1.85 5.86 5.38
CA LEU A 115 -0.77 5.31 4.57
C LEU A 115 -0.91 5.74 3.11
N GLU A 116 -2.11 5.64 2.53
CA GLU A 116 -2.36 6.05 1.15
C GLU A 116 -2.06 7.53 0.93
N LEU A 117 -2.61 8.40 1.78
CA LEU A 117 -2.43 9.85 1.66
C LEU A 117 -0.96 10.24 1.73
N LYS A 118 -0.20 9.66 2.66
CA LYS A 118 1.19 10.03 2.91
C LYS A 118 2.13 9.52 1.84
N TYR A 119 1.99 8.25 1.45
CA TYR A 119 3.01 7.57 0.65
C TYR A 119 2.68 7.53 -0.83
N LYS A 120 1.40 7.48 -1.22
CA LYS A 120 1.01 7.51 -2.63
C LYS A 120 1.31 8.87 -3.27
N ALA A 121 0.93 9.95 -2.59
CA ALA A 121 1.20 11.31 -3.08
C ALA A 121 2.71 11.60 -3.16
N HIS A 122 3.48 11.13 -2.17
CA HIS A 122 4.94 11.27 -2.17
C HIS A 122 5.58 10.45 -3.30
N GLU A 123 5.15 9.20 -3.51
CA GLU A 123 5.59 8.35 -4.61
C GLU A 123 5.30 9.01 -5.97
N GLU A 124 4.04 9.39 -6.23
CA GLU A 124 3.63 10.03 -7.49
C GLU A 124 4.40 11.34 -7.74
N GLY A 125 4.57 12.18 -6.71
CA GLY A 125 5.31 13.43 -6.79
C GLY A 125 6.80 13.23 -7.05
N THR A 126 7.44 12.30 -6.32
CA THR A 126 8.87 12.01 -6.48
C THR A 126 9.16 11.37 -7.84
N ASN A 127 8.33 10.43 -8.27
CA ASN A 127 8.43 9.78 -9.57
C ASN A 127 8.34 10.82 -10.69
N LYS A 128 7.31 11.69 -10.65
CA LYS A 128 7.13 12.74 -11.65
C LYS A 128 8.30 13.73 -11.67
N TYR A 129 8.78 14.15 -10.49
CA TYR A 129 9.91 15.07 -10.39
C TYR A 129 11.20 14.47 -10.98
N LEU A 130 11.54 13.22 -10.65
CA LEU A 130 12.74 12.58 -11.18
C LEU A 130 12.66 12.33 -12.68
N VAL A 131 11.49 11.94 -13.20
CA VAL A 131 11.27 11.78 -14.64
C VAL A 131 11.42 13.12 -15.37
N SER A 132 10.79 14.18 -14.88
CA SER A 132 10.93 15.53 -15.46
C SER A 132 12.38 16.00 -15.42
N LYS A 133 13.06 15.88 -14.28
CA LYS A 133 14.48 16.23 -14.14
C LYS A 133 15.37 15.46 -15.13
N TYR A 134 15.13 14.17 -15.31
CA TYR A 134 15.87 13.35 -16.29
C TYR A 134 15.62 13.81 -17.73
N LEU A 135 14.37 14.09 -18.09
CA LEU A 135 14.01 14.54 -19.44
C LEU A 135 14.55 15.95 -19.75
N GLU A 136 14.48 16.86 -18.78
CA GLU A 136 14.91 18.26 -18.90
C GLU A 136 16.42 18.45 -18.78
N PHE A 137 17.16 17.47 -18.26
CA PHE A 137 18.62 17.54 -18.18
C PHE A 137 19.24 17.79 -19.56
N GLN A 138 20.12 18.78 -19.67
CA GLN A 138 20.90 19.08 -20.86
C GLN A 138 22.36 19.21 -20.44
N MET A 139 23.28 18.71 -21.26
CA MET A 139 24.69 18.92 -21.01
C MET A 139 25.10 20.33 -21.43
N VAL A 140 26.05 20.89 -20.70
CA VAL A 140 26.60 22.23 -20.89
C VAL A 140 28.11 22.15 -21.13
N ASP A 141 28.63 23.11 -21.92
CA ASP A 141 30.04 23.13 -22.34
C ASP A 141 31.03 23.48 -21.22
N ASP A 142 30.55 24.10 -20.13
CA ASP A 142 31.36 24.57 -19.01
C ASP A 142 31.66 23.47 -17.97
N LYS A 143 31.11 22.27 -18.15
CA LYS A 143 31.33 21.10 -17.30
C LYS A 143 31.89 19.92 -18.09
N SER A 144 32.67 19.06 -17.41
CA SER A 144 33.17 17.84 -18.06
C SER A 144 32.02 16.88 -18.42
N ILE A 145 32.10 16.24 -19.58
CA ILE A 145 31.09 15.24 -20.01
C ILE A 145 30.95 14.13 -18.97
N MET A 146 32.07 13.66 -18.39
CA MET A 146 32.04 12.58 -17.41
C MET A 146 31.29 12.96 -16.12
N GLU A 147 31.45 14.18 -15.63
CA GLU A 147 30.69 14.67 -14.47
C GLU A 147 29.19 14.69 -14.76
N GLN A 148 28.81 15.16 -15.94
CA GLN A 148 27.40 15.25 -16.35
C GLN A 148 26.77 13.88 -16.61
N VAL A 149 27.53 12.93 -17.17
CA VAL A 149 27.12 11.52 -17.31
C VAL A 149 26.92 10.88 -15.93
N HIS A 150 27.77 11.20 -14.96
CA HIS A 150 27.60 10.71 -13.59
C HIS A 150 26.31 11.27 -12.96
N GLU A 151 26.02 12.55 -13.13
CA GLU A 151 24.75 13.15 -12.68
C GLU A 151 23.53 12.42 -13.29
N LEU A 152 23.58 12.10 -14.59
CA LEU A 152 22.56 11.30 -15.27
C LEU A 152 22.42 9.90 -14.69
N GLN A 153 23.54 9.19 -14.48
CA GLN A 153 23.53 7.86 -13.87
C GLN A 153 22.95 7.87 -12.45
N VAL A 154 23.23 8.90 -11.65
CA VAL A 154 22.61 9.07 -10.33
C VAL A 154 21.09 9.19 -10.45
N MET A 155 20.58 9.92 -11.46
CA MET A 155 19.13 10.01 -11.71
C MET A 155 18.53 8.68 -12.17
N VAL A 156 19.19 7.97 -13.09
CA VAL A 156 18.79 6.63 -13.53
C VAL A 156 18.73 5.66 -12.35
N ASN A 157 19.74 5.68 -11.47
CA ASN A 157 19.78 4.81 -10.29
C ASN A 157 18.63 5.13 -9.31
N LYS A 158 18.28 6.40 -9.12
CA LYS A 158 17.13 6.80 -8.30
C LYS A 158 15.80 6.34 -8.92
N LEU A 159 15.64 6.45 -10.24
CA LEU A 159 14.47 5.94 -10.95
C LEU A 159 14.35 4.42 -10.83
N ASN A 160 15.47 3.68 -10.99
CA ASN A 160 15.52 2.23 -10.81
C ASN A 160 15.15 1.81 -9.38
N ALA A 161 15.59 2.55 -8.35
CA ALA A 161 15.21 2.29 -6.96
C ALA A 161 13.69 2.44 -6.71
N LEU A 162 13.05 3.31 -7.49
CA LEU A 162 11.58 3.49 -7.52
C LEU A 162 10.91 2.55 -8.53
N THR A 163 11.63 1.54 -9.01
CA THR A 163 11.19 0.52 -9.98
C THR A 163 10.78 1.06 -11.36
N ILE A 164 11.21 2.28 -11.68
CA ILE A 164 11.07 2.90 -13.00
C ILE A 164 12.32 2.54 -13.82
N SER A 165 12.24 1.41 -14.52
CA SER A 165 13.34 0.92 -15.35
C SER A 165 13.46 1.69 -16.66
N LEU A 166 14.65 2.21 -16.95
CA LEU A 166 14.99 2.83 -18.23
C LEU A 166 15.79 1.85 -19.09
N PRO A 167 15.30 1.39 -20.25
CA PRO A 167 16.05 0.51 -21.14
C PRO A 167 17.39 1.12 -21.56
N GLU A 168 18.43 0.31 -21.69
CA GLU A 168 19.78 0.77 -22.04
C GLU A 168 19.79 1.57 -23.35
N LEU A 169 19.10 1.09 -24.38
CA LEU A 169 18.96 1.79 -25.66
C LEU A 169 18.32 3.19 -25.50
N PHE A 170 17.35 3.34 -24.60
CA PHE A 170 16.73 4.63 -24.30
C PHE A 170 17.71 5.56 -23.58
N GLN A 171 18.51 5.04 -22.65
CA GLN A 171 19.54 5.82 -21.95
C GLN A 171 20.62 6.32 -22.91
N VAL A 172 21.13 5.46 -23.80
CA VAL A 172 22.11 5.85 -24.82
C VAL A 172 21.54 6.93 -25.74
N GLY A 173 20.31 6.74 -26.25
CA GLY A 173 19.64 7.75 -27.07
C GLY A 173 19.43 9.08 -26.34
N ALA A 174 19.06 9.02 -25.06
CA ALA A 174 18.89 10.21 -24.22
C ALA A 174 20.23 10.93 -23.98
N ILE A 175 21.34 10.22 -23.75
CA ILE A 175 22.66 10.83 -23.59
C ILE A 175 23.07 11.58 -24.87
N ILE A 176 22.93 10.93 -26.03
CA ILE A 176 23.26 11.54 -27.32
C ILE A 176 22.42 12.81 -27.55
N ALA A 177 21.11 12.75 -27.26
CA ALA A 177 20.21 13.90 -27.43
C ALA A 177 20.47 15.06 -26.46
N LYS A 178 21.27 14.85 -25.42
CA LYS A 178 21.58 15.85 -24.38
C LYS A 178 22.97 16.47 -24.55
N LEU A 179 23.77 16.01 -25.51
CA LEU A 179 25.08 16.59 -25.80
C LEU A 179 24.92 18.04 -26.31
N PRO A 180 25.87 18.94 -25.99
CA PRO A 180 25.89 20.27 -26.58
C PRO A 180 26.05 20.20 -28.11
N PRO A 181 25.53 21.20 -28.85
CA PRO A 181 25.65 21.28 -30.31
C PRO A 181 27.09 21.46 -30.81
#